data_AF-A0A327IZM0-F1
#
_entry.id   AF-A0A327IZM0-F1
#
_cell.length_a   1.000
_cell.length_b   1.000
_cell.length_c   1.000
_cell.angle_alpha   90.00
_cell.angle_beta   90.00
_cell.angle_gamma   90.00
#
_symmetry.space_group_name_H-M   'P 1'
#
loop_
_entity.id
_entity.type
_entity.pdbx_description
1 polymer ?
#
loop_
_entity_poly.entity_id
_entity_poly.type
_entity_poly.pdbx_seq_one_letter_code
_entity_poly.pdbx_strand_id
1 'polypeptide(L)'
;MKKVFLDRKILVGRMIYPLLTKELTSSDKLLKPDLSQKSGRELLAFYLQTKIKQLISFDKKYERPVIIEVRPNFISNFAKRLINTPDKRLLIGITGASASGKSTICAQIQRITQDLKMPVSILSTDNYFKDISVLINKFGSFDNLRDSGYDIDSPDGFQLDILYDDLENLSLGNDIMSPKYLPNGTGVSVPKAVPVKAEKITIIEGTATLFEGIKDIFDIKIYVEAQDELRKKRFMQRASSERNQDPENALKHWNYLITTGEKYILPTRKEADIVINGDADLEYISQIIEYLHVITNSFQ
;
A
#
# COMPACT_ATOMS: atom_id res chain seq x y z
N MET A 1 7.73 -0.72 25.61
CA MET A 1 7.81 -1.83 24.62
C MET A 1 7.69 -3.21 25.25
N LYS A 2 8.64 -3.70 26.08
CA LYS A 2 8.57 -5.06 26.67
C LYS A 2 7.23 -5.43 27.34
N LYS A 3 6.58 -4.49 28.05
CA LYS A 3 5.30 -4.72 28.75
C LYS A 3 4.10 -4.88 27.80
N VAL A 4 4.03 -4.07 26.73
CA VAL A 4 3.00 -4.16 25.69
C VAL A 4 3.12 -5.48 24.90
N PHE A 5 4.35 -5.95 24.67
CA PHE A 5 4.62 -7.26 24.06
C PHE A 5 4.33 -8.42 25.02
N LEU A 6 4.54 -8.25 26.33
CA LEU A 6 4.27 -9.30 27.32
C LEU A 6 2.77 -9.52 27.56
N ASP A 7 1.96 -8.46 27.54
CA ASP A 7 0.51 -8.59 27.79
C ASP A 7 -0.23 -9.23 26.59
N ARG A 8 0.38 -9.21 25.38
CA ARG A 8 -0.08 -9.99 24.21
C ARG A 8 0.36 -11.47 24.22
N LYS A 9 1.09 -11.94 25.24
CA LYS A 9 1.54 -13.35 25.35
C LYS A 9 0.41 -14.38 25.48
N ILE A 10 -0.78 -13.96 25.89
CA ILE A 10 -1.83 -14.89 26.36
C ILE A 10 -2.79 -15.34 25.23
N LEU A 11 -2.75 -14.71 24.06
CA LEU A 11 -3.67 -15.05 22.97
C LEU A 11 -2.90 -15.40 21.69
N VAL A 12 -2.89 -16.71 21.41
CA VAL A 12 -2.58 -17.38 20.14
C VAL A 12 -1.08 -17.52 19.81
N GLY A 13 -0.65 -18.75 19.51
CA GLY A 13 0.71 -19.06 19.08
C GLY A 13 1.08 -18.29 17.80
N ARG A 14 1.91 -17.25 17.95
CA ARG A 14 2.29 -16.33 16.86
C ARG A 14 3.39 -16.94 15.98
N MET A 15 3.19 -16.91 14.66
CA MET A 15 3.91 -17.75 13.69
C MET A 15 5.24 -17.15 13.21
N ILE A 16 5.43 -15.82 13.25
CA ILE A 16 6.75 -15.17 13.05
C ILE A 16 7.56 -15.04 14.36
N TYR A 17 6.96 -15.41 15.50
CA TYR A 17 7.53 -15.22 16.83
C TYR A 17 8.95 -15.76 17.01
N PRO A 18 9.40 -16.85 16.35
CA PRO A 18 10.79 -17.29 16.44
C PRO A 18 11.79 -16.23 15.92
N LEU A 19 11.48 -15.53 14.81
CA LEU A 19 12.31 -14.43 14.31
C LEU A 19 12.25 -13.22 15.24
N LEU A 20 11.04 -12.79 15.61
CA LEU A 20 10.83 -11.66 16.53
C LEU A 20 11.53 -11.88 17.87
N THR A 21 11.40 -13.08 18.45
CA THR A 21 12.02 -13.46 19.71
C THR A 21 13.53 -13.42 19.57
N LYS A 22 14.09 -13.99 18.50
CA LYS A 22 15.53 -13.96 18.25
C LYS A 22 16.07 -12.52 18.24
N GLU A 23 15.37 -11.57 17.61
CA GLU A 23 15.78 -10.15 17.65
C GLU A 23 15.64 -9.55 19.05
N LEU A 24 14.55 -9.82 19.75
CA LEU A 24 14.28 -9.27 21.09
C LEU A 24 15.19 -9.83 22.19
N THR A 25 15.69 -11.06 22.03
CA THR A 25 16.56 -11.75 22.99
C THR A 25 18.05 -11.66 22.64
N SER A 26 18.41 -11.12 21.48
CA SER A 26 19.80 -10.95 21.08
C SER A 26 20.55 -10.04 22.06
N SER A 27 21.67 -10.54 22.62
CA SER A 27 22.62 -9.76 23.42
C SER A 27 23.50 -8.85 22.57
N ASP A 28 23.62 -9.16 21.27
CA ASP A 28 24.39 -8.39 20.29
C ASP A 28 23.60 -7.16 19.86
N LYS A 29 23.65 -6.12 20.69
CA LYS A 29 23.08 -4.82 20.32
C LYS A 29 24.10 -4.06 19.47
N LEU A 30 23.77 -3.90 18.19
CA LEU A 30 24.50 -2.99 17.31
C LEU A 30 24.35 -1.57 17.86
N LEU A 31 25.48 -0.86 18.01
CA LEU A 31 25.49 0.57 18.25
C LEU A 31 24.72 1.27 17.12
N LYS A 32 23.84 2.22 17.46
CA LYS A 32 23.10 2.94 16.43
C LYS A 32 24.05 3.64 15.47
N PRO A 33 24.02 3.31 14.17
CA PRO A 33 24.85 4.00 13.21
C PRO A 33 24.48 5.48 13.14
N ASP A 34 25.48 6.35 13.00
CA ASP A 34 25.26 7.76 12.71
C ASP A 34 24.71 7.91 11.29
N LEU A 35 23.40 8.13 11.18
CA LEU A 35 22.70 8.25 9.90
C LEU A 35 23.00 9.57 9.17
N SER A 36 23.64 10.55 9.84
CA SER A 36 24.14 11.75 9.17
C SER A 36 25.37 11.43 8.30
N GLN A 37 26.13 10.40 8.66
CA GLN A 37 27.30 9.94 7.94
C GLN A 37 26.94 8.85 6.94
N LYS A 38 27.59 8.88 5.77
CA LYS A 38 27.36 7.87 4.71
C LYS A 38 27.70 6.45 5.20
N SER A 39 28.79 6.29 5.95
CA SER A 39 29.22 5.00 6.50
C SER A 39 28.19 4.41 7.48
N GLY A 40 27.54 5.24 8.30
CA GLY A 40 26.46 4.80 9.17
C GLY A 40 25.24 4.33 8.38
N ARG A 41 24.88 5.05 7.30
CA ARG A 41 23.80 4.62 6.39
C ARG A 41 24.13 3.32 5.66
N GLU A 42 25.38 3.13 5.23
CA GLU A 42 25.86 1.88 4.62
C GLU A 42 25.74 0.70 5.58
N LEU A 43 26.11 0.89 6.85
CA LEU A 43 25.96 -0.14 7.89
C LEU A 43 24.49 -0.49 8.14
N LEU A 44 23.62 0.52 8.27
CA LEU A 44 22.18 0.30 8.41
C LEU A 44 21.62 -0.46 7.20
N ALA A 45 21.97 -0.02 6.00
CA ALA A 45 21.50 -0.64 4.77
C ALA A 45 21.97 -2.10 4.66
N PHE A 46 23.23 -2.41 5.00
CA PHE A 46 23.73 -3.78 5.03
C PHE A 46 22.95 -4.68 6.02
N TYR A 47 22.69 -4.15 7.22
CA TYR A 47 21.90 -4.84 8.24
C TYR A 47 20.47 -5.11 7.75
N LEU A 48 19.76 -4.08 7.26
CA LEU A 48 18.40 -4.22 6.77
C LEU A 48 18.28 -5.17 5.59
N GLN A 49 19.23 -5.16 4.65
CA GLN A 49 19.27 -6.13 3.55
C GLN A 49 19.29 -7.57 4.07
N THR A 50 20.09 -7.83 5.11
CA THR A 50 20.20 -9.16 5.71
C THR A 50 18.88 -9.57 6.36
N LYS A 51 18.26 -8.67 7.14
CA LYS A 51 16.99 -8.95 7.83
C LYS A 51 15.81 -9.11 6.86
N ILE A 52 15.74 -8.31 5.81
CA ILE A 52 14.72 -8.44 4.76
C ILE A 52 14.85 -9.78 4.03
N LYS A 53 16.08 -10.21 3.69
CA LYS A 53 16.32 -11.55 3.10
C LYS A 53 15.89 -12.68 4.04
N GLN A 54 16.14 -12.54 5.35
CA GLN A 54 15.70 -13.51 6.35
C GLN A 54 14.17 -13.57 6.44
N LEU A 55 13.51 -12.41 6.47
CA LEU A 55 12.05 -12.30 6.45
C LEU A 55 11.46 -13.00 5.21
N ILE A 56 11.95 -12.69 4.01
CA ILE A 56 11.47 -13.31 2.77
C ILE A 56 11.69 -14.83 2.79
N SER A 57 12.87 -15.28 3.25
CA SER A 57 13.16 -16.71 3.36
C SER A 57 12.27 -17.43 4.38
N PHE A 58 11.80 -16.72 5.40
CA PHE A 58 10.91 -17.26 6.42
C PHE A 58 9.47 -17.31 5.92
N ASP A 59 8.98 -16.21 5.33
CA ASP A 59 7.65 -16.12 4.71
C ASP A 59 7.44 -17.20 3.65
N LYS A 60 8.46 -17.48 2.83
CA LYS A 60 8.41 -18.57 1.82
C LYS A 60 8.14 -19.96 2.40
N LYS A 61 8.47 -20.19 3.68
CA LYS A 61 8.25 -21.47 4.39
C LYS A 61 6.93 -21.51 5.14
N TYR A 62 6.20 -20.40 5.19
CA TYR A 62 4.92 -20.30 5.86
C TYR A 62 3.84 -21.02 5.02
N GLU A 63 2.79 -21.54 5.68
CA GLU A 63 1.73 -22.30 5.00
C GLU A 63 0.98 -21.45 3.96
N ARG A 64 0.81 -20.15 4.26
CA ARG A 64 0.16 -19.17 3.38
C ARG A 64 1.03 -17.91 3.27
N PRO A 65 2.11 -17.95 2.47
CA PRO A 65 3.05 -16.84 2.34
C PRO A 65 2.33 -15.54 1.96
N VAL A 66 2.76 -14.43 2.56
CA VAL A 66 2.30 -13.09 2.16
C VAL A 66 3.02 -12.67 0.90
N ILE A 67 4.31 -12.97 0.78
CA ILE A 67 5.16 -12.56 -0.34
C ILE A 67 5.11 -13.63 -1.42
N ILE A 68 4.54 -13.29 -2.56
CA ILE A 68 4.47 -14.15 -3.74
C ILE A 68 5.78 -14.04 -4.53
N GLU A 69 6.25 -12.81 -4.75
CA GLU A 69 7.39 -12.53 -5.61
C GLU A 69 8.16 -11.31 -5.09
N VAL A 70 9.48 -11.33 -5.26
CA VAL A 70 10.36 -10.17 -5.02
C VAL A 70 11.27 -9.99 -6.22
N ARG A 71 11.27 -8.79 -6.78
CA ARG A 71 12.15 -8.42 -7.89
C ARG A 71 13.62 -8.61 -7.48
N PRO A 72 14.46 -9.29 -8.27
CA PRO A 72 15.83 -9.65 -7.87
C PRO A 72 16.70 -8.49 -7.37
N ASN A 73 16.56 -7.31 -7.99
CA ASN A 73 17.37 -6.12 -7.66
C ASN A 73 16.70 -5.19 -6.64
N PHE A 74 15.53 -5.52 -6.11
CA PHE A 74 14.80 -4.66 -5.19
C PHE A 74 15.63 -4.33 -3.94
N ILE A 75 16.14 -5.36 -3.26
CA ILE A 75 16.84 -5.22 -1.98
C ILE A 75 18.09 -4.34 -2.11
N SER A 76 18.84 -4.50 -3.22
CA SER A 76 20.05 -3.71 -3.48
C SER A 76 19.73 -2.28 -3.89
N ASN A 77 18.67 -2.06 -4.69
CA ASN A 77 18.21 -0.73 -5.08
C ASN A 77 17.68 0.05 -3.87
N PHE A 78 16.87 -0.59 -3.03
CA PHE A 78 16.35 0.02 -1.80
C PHE A 78 17.49 0.40 -0.84
N ALA A 79 18.49 -0.47 -0.68
CA ALA A 79 19.69 -0.15 0.11
C ALA A 79 20.41 1.09 -0.42
N LYS A 80 20.65 1.19 -1.74
CA LYS A 80 21.25 2.38 -2.36
C LYS A 80 20.41 3.64 -2.11
N ARG A 81 19.08 3.53 -2.18
CA ARG A 81 18.16 4.64 -1.91
C ARG A 81 18.27 5.17 -0.48
N LEU A 82 18.42 4.29 0.51
CA LEU A 82 18.63 4.68 1.91
C LEU A 82 19.98 5.39 2.13
N ILE A 83 21.02 4.99 1.39
CA ILE A 83 22.37 5.55 1.53
C ILE A 83 22.49 6.92 0.85
N ASN A 84 21.93 7.06 -0.35
CA ASN A 84 22.20 8.18 -1.25
C ASN A 84 21.19 9.33 -1.14
N THR A 85 20.00 9.09 -0.57
CA THR A 85 18.95 10.13 -0.52
C THR A 85 18.27 10.17 0.86
N PRO A 86 19.03 10.29 1.96
CA PRO A 86 18.49 10.14 3.32
C PRO A 86 17.47 11.20 3.73
N ASP A 87 17.50 12.37 3.09
CA ASP A 87 16.67 13.52 3.48
C ASP A 87 15.26 13.45 2.89
N LYS A 88 15.05 12.71 1.80
CA LYS A 88 13.72 12.52 1.22
C LYS A 88 12.90 11.52 2.04
N ARG A 89 11.62 11.83 2.23
CA ARG A 89 10.63 10.89 2.81
C ARG A 89 10.52 9.65 1.93
N LEU A 90 10.15 8.53 2.54
CA LEU A 90 9.94 7.28 1.82
C LEU A 90 8.52 7.21 1.28
N LEU A 91 8.38 6.99 -0.03
CA LEU A 91 7.09 6.77 -0.67
C LEU A 91 6.94 5.29 -1.04
N ILE A 92 5.86 4.66 -0.56
CA ILE A 92 5.54 3.26 -0.85
C ILE A 92 4.25 3.23 -1.66
N GLY A 93 4.33 2.76 -2.90
CA GLY A 93 3.16 2.59 -3.77
C GLY A 93 2.57 1.19 -3.64
N ILE A 94 1.26 1.07 -3.41
CA ILE A 94 0.51 -0.19 -3.33
C ILE A 94 -0.61 -0.18 -4.38
N THR A 95 -0.42 -0.94 -5.47
CA THR A 95 -1.45 -1.14 -6.50
C THR A 95 -1.97 -2.58 -6.51
N GLY A 96 -2.85 -2.87 -7.46
CA GLY A 96 -3.56 -4.13 -7.60
C GLY A 96 -4.98 -3.88 -8.04
N ALA A 97 -5.60 -4.86 -8.68
CA ALA A 97 -6.92 -4.70 -9.26
C ALA A 97 -8.03 -4.52 -8.20
N SER A 98 -9.22 -4.10 -8.62
CA SER A 98 -10.34 -3.87 -7.68
C SER A 98 -10.65 -5.13 -6.89
N ALA A 99 -10.96 -4.94 -5.60
CA ALA A 99 -11.23 -6.00 -4.61
C ALA A 99 -10.06 -6.98 -4.33
N SER A 100 -8.83 -6.66 -4.75
CA SER A 100 -7.66 -7.52 -4.47
C SER A 100 -7.27 -7.58 -2.99
N GLY A 101 -7.66 -6.60 -2.17
CA GLY A 101 -7.35 -6.55 -0.74
C GLY A 101 -6.44 -5.40 -0.32
N LYS A 102 -6.01 -4.52 -1.25
CA LYS A 102 -5.17 -3.34 -0.98
C LYS A 102 -5.65 -2.53 0.22
N SER A 103 -6.88 -2.03 0.18
CA SER A 103 -7.41 -1.14 1.22
C SER A 103 -7.58 -1.88 2.55
N THR A 104 -7.87 -3.18 2.54
CA THR A 104 -7.90 -4.02 3.74
C THR A 104 -6.52 -4.16 4.37
N ILE A 105 -5.49 -4.45 3.56
CA ILE A 105 -4.09 -4.53 4.01
C ILE A 105 -3.62 -3.15 4.50
N CYS A 106 -3.95 -2.07 3.80
CA CYS A 106 -3.59 -0.69 4.20
C CYS A 106 -4.27 -0.29 5.51
N ALA A 107 -5.53 -0.65 5.72
CA ALA A 107 -6.22 -0.43 6.99
C ALA A 107 -5.53 -1.19 8.14
N GLN A 108 -5.07 -2.42 7.90
CA GLN A 108 -4.32 -3.18 8.89
C GLN A 108 -2.95 -2.54 9.17
N ILE A 109 -2.22 -2.11 8.13
CA ILE A 109 -0.98 -1.36 8.28
C ILE A 109 -1.20 -0.10 9.10
N GLN A 110 -2.26 0.67 8.81
CA GLN A 110 -2.60 1.90 9.53
C GLN A 110 -2.81 1.63 11.02
N ARG A 111 -3.62 0.62 11.34
CA ARG A 111 -3.89 0.24 12.73
C ARG A 111 -2.61 -0.12 13.48
N ILE A 112 -1.78 -1.00 12.91
CA ILE A 112 -0.56 -1.46 13.58
C ILE A 112 0.48 -0.34 13.70
N THR A 113 0.62 0.50 12.68
CA THR A 113 1.55 1.63 12.71
C THR A 113 1.13 2.68 13.73
N GLN A 114 -0.17 2.92 13.91
CA GLN A 114 -0.70 3.77 14.99
C GLN A 114 -0.43 3.17 16.38
N ASP A 115 -0.72 1.88 16.58
CA ASP A 115 -0.43 1.16 17.83
C ASP A 115 1.06 1.24 18.21
N LEU A 116 1.94 1.12 17.22
CA LEU A 116 3.39 1.18 17.38
C LEU A 116 3.96 2.61 17.33
N LYS A 117 3.12 3.63 17.16
CA LYS A 117 3.50 5.05 17.00
C LYS A 117 4.57 5.26 15.91
N MET A 118 4.42 4.53 14.81
CA MET A 118 5.29 4.69 13.64
C MET A 118 4.88 5.93 12.85
N PRO A 119 5.84 6.73 12.35
CA PRO A 119 5.57 7.92 11.53
C PRO A 119 5.18 7.50 10.11
N VAL A 120 3.92 7.12 9.93
CA VAL A 120 3.34 6.64 8.67
C VAL A 120 2.06 7.38 8.37
N SER A 121 1.96 7.94 7.16
CA SER A 121 0.71 8.47 6.60
C SER A 121 0.22 7.59 5.44
N ILE A 122 -1.08 7.65 5.14
CA ILE A 122 -1.69 6.90 4.03
C ILE A 122 -2.47 7.88 3.14
N LEU A 123 -2.26 7.78 1.84
CA LEU A 123 -2.98 8.51 0.80
C LEU A 123 -3.63 7.50 -0.16
N SER A 124 -4.89 7.72 -0.51
CA SER A 124 -5.59 6.89 -1.50
C SER A 124 -5.61 7.59 -2.86
N THR A 125 -5.22 6.91 -3.94
CA THR A 125 -5.31 7.46 -5.29
C THR A 125 -6.76 7.60 -5.77
N ASP A 126 -7.70 6.92 -5.13
CA ASP A 126 -9.14 7.07 -5.40
C ASP A 126 -9.62 8.50 -5.12
N ASN A 127 -8.92 9.26 -4.26
CA ASN A 127 -9.19 10.68 -4.05
C ASN A 127 -8.96 11.53 -5.31
N TYR A 128 -8.16 11.05 -6.27
CA TYR A 128 -7.73 11.78 -7.46
C TYR A 128 -8.53 11.43 -8.71
N PHE A 129 -9.65 10.71 -8.61
CA PHE A 129 -10.59 10.65 -9.73
C PHE A 129 -11.00 12.07 -10.16
N LYS A 130 -11.11 12.28 -11.48
CA LYS A 130 -11.62 13.53 -12.05
C LYS A 130 -13.09 13.71 -11.68
N ASP A 131 -13.51 14.96 -11.59
CA ASP A 131 -14.93 15.27 -11.44
C ASP A 131 -15.68 14.86 -12.72
N ILE A 132 -16.65 13.96 -12.55
CA ILE A 132 -17.52 13.47 -13.62
C ILE A 132 -18.98 13.77 -13.34
N SER A 133 -19.28 14.68 -12.40
CA SER A 133 -20.65 15.01 -11.98
C SER A 133 -21.51 15.55 -13.13
N VAL A 134 -20.93 16.37 -14.01
CA VAL A 134 -21.59 16.87 -15.22
C VAL A 134 -21.96 15.73 -16.17
N LEU A 135 -21.09 14.72 -16.31
CA LEU A 135 -21.37 13.54 -17.11
C LEU A 135 -22.47 12.69 -16.47
N ILE A 136 -22.40 12.44 -15.17
CA ILE A 136 -23.44 11.69 -14.46
C ILE A 136 -24.81 12.38 -14.60
N ASN A 137 -24.87 13.70 -14.45
CA ASN A 137 -26.11 14.45 -14.66
C ASN A 137 -26.63 14.33 -16.10
N LYS A 138 -25.76 14.30 -17.10
CA LYS A 138 -26.12 14.12 -18.52
C LYS A 138 -26.68 12.72 -18.82
N PHE A 139 -26.09 11.68 -18.24
CA PHE A 139 -26.50 10.28 -18.47
C PHE A 139 -27.58 9.81 -17.47
N GLY A 140 -27.88 10.62 -16.44
CA GLY A 140 -28.91 10.38 -15.42
C GLY A 140 -28.45 9.54 -14.24
N SER A 141 -27.41 8.72 -14.40
CA SER A 141 -26.81 7.93 -13.32
C SER A 141 -25.38 7.51 -13.64
N PHE A 142 -24.65 7.08 -12.61
CA PHE A 142 -23.34 6.45 -12.77
C PHE A 142 -23.40 5.19 -13.64
N ASP A 143 -24.42 4.34 -13.41
CA ASP A 143 -24.58 3.09 -14.16
C ASP A 143 -24.83 3.35 -15.66
N ASN A 144 -25.63 4.37 -16.00
CA ASN A 144 -25.87 4.75 -17.39
C ASN A 144 -24.60 5.34 -18.05
N LEU A 145 -23.81 6.10 -17.30
CA LEU A 145 -22.52 6.61 -17.80
C LEU A 145 -21.55 5.45 -18.08
N ARG A 146 -21.42 4.50 -17.16
CA ARG A 146 -20.65 3.26 -17.37
C ARG A 146 -21.16 2.50 -18.60
N ASP A 147 -22.47 2.30 -18.73
CA ASP A 147 -23.09 1.55 -19.82
C ASP A 147 -22.94 2.26 -21.19
N SER A 148 -22.69 3.57 -21.19
CA SER A 148 -22.31 4.33 -22.39
C SER A 148 -20.89 4.03 -22.90
N GLY A 149 -20.08 3.31 -22.12
CA GLY A 149 -18.69 2.98 -22.43
C GLY A 149 -17.67 3.99 -21.91
N TYR A 150 -18.06 4.91 -21.02
CA TYR A 150 -17.12 5.84 -20.39
C TYR A 150 -16.21 5.10 -19.38
N ASP A 151 -14.90 5.15 -19.62
CA ASP A 151 -13.88 4.40 -18.87
C ASP A 151 -13.27 5.26 -17.75
N ILE A 152 -13.88 5.18 -16.58
CA ILE A 152 -13.57 6.00 -15.41
C ILE A 152 -12.21 5.63 -14.81
N ASP A 153 -11.83 4.36 -14.92
CA ASP A 153 -10.63 3.80 -14.31
C ASP A 153 -9.44 3.77 -15.30
N SER A 154 -9.61 4.37 -16.49
CA SER A 154 -8.49 4.69 -17.38
C SER A 154 -7.55 5.72 -16.73
N PRO A 155 -6.26 5.80 -17.15
CA PRO A 155 -5.36 6.85 -16.68
C PRO A 155 -5.93 8.27 -16.83
N ASP A 156 -6.67 8.52 -17.91
CA ASP A 156 -7.32 9.80 -18.17
C ASP A 156 -8.47 10.11 -17.20
N GLY A 157 -9.00 9.12 -16.49
CA GLY A 157 -9.99 9.28 -15.43
C GLY A 157 -9.43 9.86 -14.14
N PHE A 158 -8.11 9.96 -14.00
CA PHE A 158 -7.43 10.47 -12.81
C PHE A 158 -6.75 11.82 -13.05
N GLN A 159 -6.64 12.62 -11.99
CA GLN A 159 -5.89 13.86 -11.91
C GLN A 159 -4.40 13.53 -11.64
N LEU A 160 -3.75 12.84 -12.58
CA LEU A 160 -2.38 12.30 -12.39
C LEU A 160 -1.33 13.39 -12.19
N ASP A 161 -1.45 14.55 -12.85
CA ASP A 161 -0.52 15.67 -12.65
C ASP A 161 -0.60 16.20 -11.21
N ILE A 162 -1.82 16.37 -10.68
CA ILE A 162 -2.03 16.79 -9.29
C ILE A 162 -1.50 15.73 -8.31
N LEU A 163 -1.75 14.44 -8.60
CA LEU A 163 -1.20 13.36 -7.81
C LEU A 163 0.33 13.43 -7.78
N TYR A 164 0.99 13.58 -8.92
CA TYR A 164 2.45 13.67 -8.98
C TYR A 164 2.99 14.85 -8.17
N ASP A 165 2.42 16.04 -8.32
CA ASP A 165 2.82 17.24 -7.58
C ASP A 165 2.67 17.04 -6.06
N ASP A 166 1.56 16.42 -5.63
CA ASP A 166 1.30 16.11 -4.23
C ASP A 166 2.30 15.06 -3.69
N LEU A 167 2.64 14.03 -4.48
CA LEU A 167 3.64 13.04 -4.10
C LEU A 167 5.05 13.64 -4.03
N GLU A 168 5.40 14.55 -4.93
CA GLU A 168 6.69 15.25 -4.89
C GLU A 168 6.80 16.07 -3.60
N ASN A 169 5.78 16.84 -3.26
CA ASN A 169 5.71 17.61 -2.01
C ASN A 169 5.87 16.72 -0.78
N LEU A 170 5.16 15.59 -0.73
CA LEU A 170 5.30 14.61 0.35
C LEU A 170 6.73 14.04 0.43
N SER A 171 7.36 13.75 -0.71
CA SER A 171 8.74 13.26 -0.77
C SER A 171 9.74 14.27 -0.18
N LEU A 172 9.46 15.57 -0.32
CA LEU A 172 10.27 16.67 0.19
C LEU A 172 9.96 17.03 1.65
N GLY A 173 8.97 16.38 2.27
CA GLY A 173 8.58 16.66 3.65
C GLY A 173 7.54 17.76 3.81
N ASN A 174 6.88 18.17 2.73
CA ASN A 174 5.83 19.18 2.75
C ASN A 174 4.44 18.53 2.89
N ASP A 175 3.66 18.99 3.86
CA ASP A 175 2.26 18.58 4.00
C ASP A 175 1.43 19.04 2.80
N ILE A 176 0.41 18.27 2.44
CA ILE A 176 -0.47 18.55 1.30
C ILE A 176 -1.94 18.59 1.72
N MET A 177 -2.77 19.10 0.81
CA MET A 177 -4.23 19.00 0.86
C MET A 177 -4.69 18.25 -0.40
N SER A 178 -4.82 16.93 -0.29
CA SER A 178 -5.27 16.10 -1.41
C SER A 178 -6.75 16.38 -1.75
N PRO A 179 -7.19 16.15 -3.00
CA PRO A 179 -8.61 16.18 -3.35
C PRO A 179 -9.42 15.12 -2.60
N LYS A 180 -10.75 15.18 -2.70
CA LYS A 180 -11.66 14.13 -2.22
C LYS A 180 -12.70 13.81 -3.27
N TYR A 181 -12.60 12.64 -3.86
CA TYR A 181 -13.68 12.07 -4.65
C TYR A 181 -14.76 11.48 -3.74
N LEU A 182 -16.03 11.81 -4.00
CA LEU A 182 -17.16 11.36 -3.19
C LEU A 182 -17.70 10.00 -3.69
N PRO A 183 -17.60 8.91 -2.88
CA PRO A 183 -18.05 7.58 -3.28
C PRO A 183 -19.56 7.40 -3.07
N ASN A 184 -20.36 8.39 -3.48
CA ASN A 184 -21.82 8.43 -3.32
C ASN A 184 -22.57 8.38 -4.67
N GLY A 185 -21.87 8.08 -5.76
CA GLY A 185 -22.44 8.02 -7.11
C GLY A 185 -22.67 9.38 -7.78
N THR A 186 -22.34 10.50 -7.12
CA THR A 186 -22.49 11.85 -7.72
C THR A 186 -21.34 12.24 -8.65
N GLY A 187 -20.19 11.57 -8.55
CA GLY A 187 -19.01 11.85 -9.37
C GLY A 187 -18.28 13.14 -9.01
N VAL A 188 -18.60 13.74 -7.86
CA VAL A 188 -18.00 15.00 -7.41
C VAL A 188 -16.58 14.78 -6.88
N SER A 189 -15.66 15.63 -7.33
CA SER A 189 -14.29 15.70 -6.82
C SER A 189 -14.05 17.07 -6.17
N VAL A 190 -13.85 17.08 -4.85
CA VAL A 190 -13.63 18.31 -4.07
C VAL A 190 -12.13 18.59 -3.99
N PRO A 191 -11.62 19.69 -4.58
CA PRO A 191 -10.19 20.00 -4.52
C PRO A 191 -9.77 20.40 -3.09
N LYS A 192 -8.52 20.09 -2.72
CA LYS A 192 -7.89 20.51 -1.44
C LYS A 192 -8.74 20.21 -0.20
N ALA A 193 -9.23 18.98 -0.09
CA ALA A 193 -10.23 18.60 0.91
C ALA A 193 -9.65 17.77 2.08
N VAL A 194 -8.64 16.93 1.83
CA VAL A 194 -8.11 16.01 2.87
C VAL A 194 -6.66 16.37 3.18
N PRO A 195 -6.36 16.78 4.43
CA PRO A 195 -4.98 17.03 4.86
C PRO A 195 -4.23 15.70 4.93
N VAL A 196 -3.02 15.66 4.38
CA VAL A 196 -2.11 14.52 4.62
C VAL A 196 -0.71 15.01 4.98
N LYS A 197 -0.20 14.43 6.08
CA LYS A 197 1.07 14.80 6.69
C LYS A 197 2.23 14.11 6.00
N ALA A 198 3.31 14.86 5.79
CA ALA A 198 4.56 14.34 5.24
C ALA A 198 5.39 13.63 6.32
N GLU A 199 4.87 12.48 6.75
CA GLU A 199 5.53 11.58 7.68
C GLU A 199 6.82 10.97 7.08
N LYS A 200 7.61 10.27 7.89
CA LYS A 200 8.84 9.62 7.39
C LYS A 200 8.55 8.62 6.27
N ILE A 201 7.39 7.97 6.33
CA ILE A 201 6.90 7.04 5.32
C ILE A 201 5.49 7.48 4.94
N THR A 202 5.23 7.63 3.65
CA THR A 202 3.86 7.77 3.13
C THR A 202 3.54 6.56 2.28
N ILE A 203 2.42 5.90 2.57
CA ILE A 203 1.89 4.79 1.78
C ILE A 203 0.82 5.35 0.85
N ILE A 204 0.93 5.04 -0.42
CA ILE A 204 0.02 5.48 -1.46
C ILE A 204 -0.65 4.24 -2.02
N GLU A 205 -1.96 4.14 -1.90
CA GLU A 205 -2.71 2.96 -2.28
C GLU A 205 -3.81 3.28 -3.29
N GLY A 206 -4.07 2.34 -4.18
CA GLY A 206 -5.16 2.43 -5.15
C GLY A 206 -4.71 2.04 -6.56
N THR A 207 -5.67 1.98 -7.48
CA THR A 207 -5.46 1.43 -8.83
C THR A 207 -4.48 2.28 -9.66
N ALA A 208 -4.54 3.60 -9.54
CA ALA A 208 -3.69 4.53 -10.30
C ALA A 208 -2.23 4.62 -9.80
N THR A 209 -1.91 3.97 -8.67
CA THR A 209 -0.60 4.14 -8.02
C THR A 209 0.58 3.83 -8.94
N LEU A 210 0.51 2.80 -9.80
CA LEU A 210 1.61 2.45 -10.71
C LEU A 210 1.31 2.79 -12.18
N PHE A 211 0.43 3.75 -12.43
CA PHE A 211 0.25 4.29 -13.77
C PHE A 211 1.52 5.00 -14.27
N GLU A 212 1.62 5.10 -15.60
CA GLU A 212 2.68 5.87 -16.25
C GLU A 212 2.67 7.32 -15.75
N GLY A 213 3.84 7.92 -15.58
CA GLY A 213 3.99 9.24 -14.97
C GLY A 213 4.05 9.24 -13.43
N ILE A 214 3.46 8.24 -12.75
CA ILE A 214 3.46 8.16 -11.28
C ILE A 214 4.47 7.13 -10.76
N LYS A 215 4.56 5.96 -11.40
CA LYS A 215 5.28 4.77 -10.91
C LYS A 215 6.75 4.97 -10.49
N ASP A 216 7.43 5.98 -11.04
CA ASP A 216 8.86 6.18 -10.82
C ASP A 216 9.19 7.05 -9.60
N ILE A 217 8.18 7.64 -8.96
CA ILE A 217 8.38 8.43 -7.74
C ILE A 217 8.51 7.58 -6.47
N PHE A 218 8.06 6.32 -6.50
CA PHE A 218 8.06 5.44 -5.32
C PHE A 218 9.41 4.78 -5.08
N ASP A 219 9.77 4.66 -3.80
CA ASP A 219 10.94 3.95 -3.33
C ASP A 219 10.70 2.44 -3.21
N ILE A 220 9.44 2.05 -2.99
CA ILE A 220 9.00 0.65 -2.94
C ILE A 220 7.66 0.54 -3.69
N LYS A 221 7.59 -0.38 -4.65
CA LYS A 221 6.36 -0.69 -5.39
C LYS A 221 5.83 -2.07 -5.01
N ILE A 222 4.59 -2.11 -4.55
CA ILE A 222 3.90 -3.33 -4.12
C ILE A 222 2.69 -3.56 -5.03
N TYR A 223 2.54 -4.78 -5.54
CA TYR A 223 1.34 -5.23 -6.23
C TYR A 223 0.60 -6.25 -5.37
N VAL A 224 -0.68 -5.99 -5.08
CA VAL A 224 -1.55 -6.90 -4.33
C VAL A 224 -2.32 -7.78 -5.30
N GLU A 225 -1.99 -9.07 -5.30
CA GLU A 225 -2.56 -10.10 -6.16
C GLU A 225 -3.60 -10.94 -5.41
N ALA A 226 -4.74 -11.20 -6.05
CA ALA A 226 -5.76 -12.10 -5.54
C ALA A 226 -6.52 -12.73 -6.71
N GLN A 227 -7.02 -13.94 -6.51
CA GLN A 227 -7.81 -14.65 -7.52
C GLN A 227 -9.12 -13.93 -7.85
N ASP A 228 -9.53 -13.99 -9.11
CA ASP A 228 -10.70 -13.25 -9.59
C ASP A 228 -12.01 -13.71 -8.96
N GLU A 229 -12.17 -15.00 -8.66
CA GLU A 229 -13.36 -15.52 -7.95
C GLU A 229 -13.51 -14.88 -6.57
N LEU A 230 -12.41 -14.78 -5.82
CA LEU A 230 -12.37 -14.14 -4.51
C LEU A 230 -12.63 -12.64 -4.62
N ARG A 231 -12.00 -11.96 -5.60
CA ARG A 231 -12.23 -10.54 -5.87
C ARG A 231 -13.69 -10.27 -6.22
N LYS A 232 -14.31 -11.09 -7.07
CA LYS A 232 -15.73 -11.00 -7.43
C LYS A 232 -16.60 -11.13 -6.21
N LYS A 233 -16.38 -12.16 -5.38
CA LYS A 233 -17.12 -12.37 -4.14
C LYS A 233 -17.04 -11.15 -3.22
N ARG A 234 -15.83 -10.64 -2.97
CA ARG A 234 -15.59 -9.43 -2.15
C ARG A 234 -16.26 -8.19 -2.74
N PHE A 235 -16.21 -8.03 -4.07
CA PHE A 235 -16.85 -6.92 -4.75
C PHE A 235 -18.38 -6.96 -4.61
N MET A 236 -19.00 -8.09 -4.94
CA MET A 236 -20.45 -8.26 -4.85
C MET A 236 -20.97 -8.11 -3.42
N GLN A 237 -20.23 -8.61 -2.43
CA GLN A 237 -20.55 -8.41 -1.02
C GLN A 237 -20.59 -6.93 -0.67
N ARG A 238 -19.55 -6.15 -1.01
CA ARG A 238 -19.51 -4.70 -0.72
C ARG A 238 -20.56 -3.92 -1.49
N ALA A 239 -20.78 -4.26 -2.77
CA ALA A 239 -21.81 -3.63 -3.59
C ALA A 239 -23.19 -3.76 -2.94
N SER A 240 -23.50 -4.93 -2.37
CA SER A 240 -24.73 -5.16 -1.62
C SER A 240 -24.71 -4.50 -0.23
N SER A 241 -23.74 -4.81 0.63
CA SER A 241 -23.78 -4.46 2.05
C SER A 241 -23.38 -3.01 2.37
N GLU A 242 -22.51 -2.40 1.56
CA GLU A 242 -21.97 -1.06 1.83
C GLU A 242 -22.60 0.02 0.95
N ARG A 243 -23.06 -0.37 -0.26
CA ARG A 243 -23.49 0.59 -1.30
C ARG A 243 -24.95 0.45 -1.68
N ASN A 244 -25.65 -0.58 -1.18
CA ASN A 244 -27.04 -0.89 -1.57
C ASN A 244 -27.24 -0.89 -3.09
N GLN A 245 -26.23 -1.36 -3.84
CA GLN A 245 -26.27 -1.39 -5.30
C GLN A 245 -27.17 -2.54 -5.77
N ASP A 246 -27.96 -2.28 -6.80
CA ASP A 246 -28.76 -3.31 -7.46
C ASP A 246 -27.84 -4.47 -7.94
N PRO A 247 -28.23 -5.75 -7.73
CA PRO A 247 -27.38 -6.90 -8.07
C PRO A 247 -27.01 -7.00 -9.56
N GLU A 248 -27.92 -6.63 -10.47
CA GLU A 248 -27.65 -6.65 -11.91
C GLU A 248 -26.63 -5.57 -12.27
N ASN A 249 -26.82 -4.35 -11.75
CA ASN A 249 -25.86 -3.26 -11.94
C ASN A 249 -24.51 -3.54 -11.29
N ALA A 250 -24.48 -4.21 -10.14
CA ALA A 250 -23.25 -4.65 -9.50
C ALA A 250 -22.49 -5.66 -10.38
N LEU A 251 -23.19 -6.60 -11.02
CA LEU A 251 -22.55 -7.54 -11.93
C LEU A 251 -22.00 -6.85 -13.19
N LYS A 252 -22.74 -5.91 -13.78
CA LYS A 252 -22.25 -5.07 -14.90
C LYS A 252 -21.01 -4.27 -14.50
N HIS A 253 -21.03 -3.66 -13.32
CA HIS A 253 -19.89 -2.93 -12.75
C HIS A 253 -18.68 -3.85 -12.57
N TRP A 254 -18.89 -5.06 -12.03
CA TRP A 254 -17.82 -6.05 -11.91
C TRP A 254 -17.18 -6.41 -13.26
N ASN A 255 -18.00 -6.67 -14.28
CA ASN A 255 -17.50 -7.00 -15.61
C ASN A 255 -16.67 -5.86 -16.21
N TYR A 256 -17.13 -4.61 -16.07
CA TYR A 256 -16.35 -3.43 -16.45
C TYR A 256 -15.00 -3.37 -15.72
N LEU A 257 -14.98 -3.59 -14.39
CA LEU A 257 -13.75 -3.57 -13.60
C LEU A 257 -12.75 -4.67 -13.96
N ILE A 258 -13.22 -5.82 -14.46
CA ILE A 258 -12.35 -6.87 -15.00
C ILE A 258 -11.68 -6.39 -16.28
N THR A 259 -12.46 -5.90 -17.25
CA THR A 259 -11.93 -5.43 -18.54
C THR A 259 -10.93 -4.28 -18.36
N THR A 260 -11.28 -3.28 -17.56
CA THR A 260 -10.37 -2.17 -17.23
C THR A 260 -9.16 -2.67 -16.44
N GLY A 261 -9.35 -3.57 -15.48
CA GLY A 261 -8.27 -4.16 -14.69
C GLY A 261 -7.23 -4.87 -15.54
N GLU A 262 -7.67 -5.66 -16.52
CA GLU A 262 -6.80 -6.31 -17.51
C GLU A 262 -6.04 -5.29 -18.37
N LYS A 263 -6.72 -4.21 -18.76
CA LYS A 263 -6.17 -3.19 -19.65
C LYS A 263 -5.11 -2.30 -18.99
N TYR A 264 -5.36 -1.82 -17.77
CA TYR A 264 -4.50 -0.81 -17.15
C TYR A 264 -3.79 -1.25 -15.87
N ILE A 265 -4.33 -2.22 -15.12
CA ILE A 265 -3.79 -2.58 -13.80
C ILE A 265 -2.87 -3.78 -13.87
N LEU A 266 -3.32 -4.87 -14.51
CA LEU A 266 -2.55 -6.09 -14.63
C LEU A 266 -1.16 -5.87 -15.27
N PRO A 267 -0.99 -5.03 -16.31
CA PRO A 267 0.33 -4.74 -16.87
C PRO A 267 1.29 -4.10 -15.88
N THR A 268 0.80 -3.39 -14.85
CA THR A 268 1.64 -2.74 -13.83
C THR A 268 2.28 -3.73 -12.86
N ARG A 269 1.81 -4.99 -12.82
CA ARG A 269 2.43 -6.05 -12.00
C ARG A 269 3.92 -6.18 -12.26
N LYS A 270 4.35 -6.05 -13.52
CA LYS A 270 5.78 -6.12 -13.91
C LYS A 270 6.61 -4.97 -13.33
N GLU A 271 5.98 -3.86 -12.96
CA GLU A 271 6.62 -2.67 -12.40
C GLU A 271 6.86 -2.78 -10.88
N ALA A 272 6.19 -3.74 -10.23
CA ALA A 272 6.31 -3.97 -8.79
C ALA A 272 7.67 -4.53 -8.38
N ASP A 273 8.13 -4.10 -7.22
CA ASP A 273 9.29 -4.67 -6.54
C ASP A 273 8.93 -5.89 -5.70
N ILE A 274 7.70 -5.91 -5.17
CA ILE A 274 7.16 -6.99 -4.36
C ILE A 274 5.72 -7.28 -4.82
N VAL A 275 5.40 -8.55 -5.03
CA VAL A 275 4.02 -9.00 -5.20
C VAL A 275 3.58 -9.68 -3.91
N ILE A 276 2.45 -9.25 -3.35
CA ILE A 276 1.89 -9.83 -2.12
C ILE A 276 0.51 -10.43 -2.35
N ASN A 277 0.19 -11.45 -1.56
CA ASN A 277 -1.10 -12.12 -1.56
C ASN A 277 -2.15 -11.28 -0.82
N GLY A 278 -3.16 -10.83 -1.55
CA GLY A 278 -4.29 -10.07 -1.06
C GLY A 278 -5.32 -10.86 -0.24
N ASP A 279 -5.13 -12.18 -0.09
CA ASP A 279 -5.86 -13.07 0.81
C ASP A 279 -5.00 -13.59 1.97
N ALA A 280 -3.82 -13.01 2.18
CA ALA A 280 -2.97 -13.39 3.30
C ALA A 280 -3.59 -13.03 4.65
N ASP A 281 -3.21 -13.79 5.69
CA ASP A 281 -3.66 -13.57 7.05
C ASP A 281 -3.21 -12.19 7.57
N LEU A 282 -4.17 -11.35 7.94
CA LEU A 282 -3.93 -10.00 8.45
C LEU A 282 -3.13 -10.00 9.77
N GLU A 283 -3.28 -11.03 10.60
CA GLU A 283 -2.49 -11.15 11.83
C GLU A 283 -1.03 -11.45 11.50
N TYR A 284 -0.78 -12.29 10.49
CA TYR A 284 0.57 -12.57 10.02
C TYR A 284 1.21 -11.33 9.36
N ILE A 285 0.46 -10.55 8.57
CA ILE A 285 0.92 -9.24 8.06
C ILE A 285 1.28 -8.31 9.23
N SER A 286 0.47 -8.29 10.29
CA SER A 286 0.75 -7.47 11.49
C SER A 286 2.07 -7.87 12.15
N GLN A 287 2.31 -9.17 12.26
CA GLN A 287 3.55 -9.72 12.79
C GLN A 287 4.78 -9.37 11.93
N ILE A 288 4.63 -9.34 10.60
CA ILE A 288 5.68 -8.84 9.70
C ILE A 288 5.99 -7.37 9.99
N ILE A 289 4.96 -6.52 10.14
CA ILE A 289 5.15 -5.09 10.44
C ILE A 289 5.80 -4.90 11.81
N GLU A 290 5.38 -5.66 12.83
CA GLU A 290 6.01 -5.68 14.16
C GLU A 290 7.50 -6.05 14.04
N TYR A 291 7.84 -7.07 13.22
CA TYR A 291 9.23 -7.45 12.97
C TYR A 291 10.03 -6.33 12.30
N LEU A 292 9.48 -5.70 11.26
CA LEU A 292 10.09 -4.54 10.58
C LEU A 292 10.31 -3.38 11.54
N HIS A 293 9.36 -3.11 12.43
CA HIS A 293 9.49 -2.09 13.46
C HIS A 293 10.62 -2.41 14.44
N VAL A 294 10.70 -3.67 14.91
CA VAL A 294 11.78 -4.10 15.81
C VAL A 294 13.13 -3.93 15.13
N ILE A 295 13.36 -4.51 13.95
CA ILE A 295 14.70 -4.45 13.31
C ILE A 295 15.14 -3.02 12.99
N THR A 296 14.21 -2.09 12.73
CA THR A 296 14.55 -0.69 12.46
C THR A 296 14.82 0.12 13.74
N ASN A 297 14.46 -0.40 14.91
CA ASN A 297 14.64 0.26 16.21
C ASN A 297 15.51 -0.54 17.20
N SER A 298 16.04 -1.71 16.82
CA SER A 298 16.88 -2.59 17.66
C SER A 298 18.30 -2.09 17.93
N PHE A 299 18.59 -0.82 17.66
CA PHE A 299 19.91 -0.24 17.89
C PHE A 299 20.03 0.34 19.30
N GLN A 300 21.22 0.25 19.88
CA GLN A 300 21.56 0.80 21.20
C GLN A 300 21.82 2.30 21.16
#